data_AF-A0A164ED88-F1
#
_entry.id   AF-A0A164ED88-F1
#
_cell.length_a   1.000
_cell.length_b   1.000
_cell.length_c   1.000
_cell.angle_alpha   90.00
_cell.angle_beta   90.00
_cell.angle_gamma   90.00
#
_symmetry.space_group_name_H-M   'P 1'
#
loop_
_entity.id
_entity.type
_entity.pdbx_description
1 polymer ?
#
loop_
_entity_poly.entity_id
_entity_poly.type
_entity_poly.pdbx_seq_one_letter_code
_entity_poly.pdbx_strand_id
1 'polypeptide(L)'
;NTAQNTKVLISVQSTHHIWLTFNKFNTFQNQHIVKVYDGPYSTSPLLLSHNGSTKPYSVRSSSSDLFVEFPSYLSTTFGIEAFYTSVRRTDDQFLPGCGGYIYGDGIIPKSLATTFNTGCFCFTVYDGWNTDGLVLYDGKEDDYKKKVAIYSITHKMMVHIKIPIWSTKPNENLDFSWWITTQKSTPHCNNHFEENTGTIKSPNYPTFYPNSVDCRWNIKVEPGSKVRLLFALFETQADADYLYVYDGPTLRSTLLLTKSGLVPTPFIVNSSTNQVLVRFVSDEDTSSPGFLAVYSSV
;
A
#
# COMPACT_ATOMS: atom_id res chain seq x y z
N ASN A 1 24.99 1.23 -28.42
CA ASN A 1 24.28 2.44 -27.94
C ASN A 1 24.72 2.74 -26.52
N THR A 2 25.71 3.62 -26.35
CA THR A 2 26.11 4.14 -25.04
C THR A 2 25.16 5.27 -24.64
N ALA A 3 24.30 5.03 -23.64
CA ALA A 3 23.56 6.12 -23.02
C ALA A 3 24.53 6.94 -22.16
N GLN A 4 24.64 8.24 -22.42
CA GLN A 4 25.20 9.17 -21.45
C GLN A 4 24.09 9.63 -20.51
N ASN A 5 24.38 9.74 -19.22
CA ASN A 5 23.44 10.31 -18.26
C ASN A 5 23.48 11.84 -18.36
N THR A 6 22.52 12.39 -19.08
CA THR A 6 22.27 13.83 -19.14
C THR A 6 21.67 14.30 -17.80
N LYS A 7 22.00 15.52 -17.41
CA LYS A 7 21.54 16.13 -16.17
C LYS A 7 20.97 17.52 -16.46
N VAL A 8 19.86 17.87 -15.83
CA VAL A 8 19.18 19.16 -15.95
C VAL A 8 18.88 19.68 -14.56
N LEU A 9 19.21 20.95 -14.31
CA LEU A 9 18.74 21.69 -13.15
C LEU A 9 17.56 22.57 -13.58
N ILE A 10 16.42 22.42 -12.92
CA ILE A 10 15.27 23.31 -13.02
C ILE A 10 15.28 24.18 -11.76
N SER A 11 15.37 25.50 -11.91
CA SER A 11 15.34 26.45 -10.80
C SER A 11 14.21 27.46 -11.00
N VAL A 12 13.50 27.80 -9.91
CA VAL A 12 12.49 28.86 -9.88
C VAL A 12 12.82 29.90 -8.81
N GLN A 13 11.97 30.92 -8.66
CA GLN A 13 12.13 31.91 -7.59
C GLN A 13 12.05 31.22 -6.21
N SER A 14 12.84 31.67 -5.23
CA SER A 14 12.90 31.09 -3.88
C SER A 14 11.54 31.05 -3.15
N THR A 15 10.65 31.98 -3.47
CA THR A 15 9.25 32.04 -2.98
C THR A 15 8.32 31.00 -3.61
N HIS A 16 8.79 30.22 -4.57
CA HIS A 16 8.06 29.20 -5.31
C HIS A 16 8.66 27.80 -5.09
N HIS A 17 7.95 26.80 -5.59
CA HIS A 17 8.40 25.42 -5.74
C HIS A 17 7.92 24.91 -7.12
N ILE A 18 8.36 23.70 -7.50
CA ILE A 18 8.23 23.17 -8.85
C ILE A 18 7.27 21.99 -8.85
N TRP A 19 6.34 21.98 -9.80
CA TRP A 19 5.51 20.82 -10.16
C TRP A 19 5.92 20.32 -11.54
N LEU A 20 6.62 19.18 -11.62
CA LEU A 20 7.13 18.54 -12.84
C LEU A 20 6.19 17.40 -13.29
N THR A 21 5.76 17.41 -14.55
CA THR A 21 4.78 16.45 -15.12
C THR A 21 5.25 15.89 -16.47
N PHE A 22 5.06 14.58 -16.69
CA PHE A 22 5.63 13.86 -17.84
C PHE A 22 4.62 13.63 -18.98
N ASN A 23 4.87 14.25 -20.13
CA ASN A 23 4.12 14.08 -21.37
C ASN A 23 4.51 12.80 -22.14
N LYS A 24 5.79 12.43 -22.12
CA LYS A 24 6.33 11.20 -22.71
C LYS A 24 7.31 10.58 -21.72
N PHE A 25 7.26 9.26 -21.58
CA PHE A 25 8.24 8.51 -20.79
C PHE A 25 8.46 7.14 -21.43
N ASN A 26 9.66 6.89 -21.96
CA ASN A 26 10.03 5.58 -22.51
C ASN A 26 11.54 5.36 -22.39
N THR A 27 11.98 4.54 -21.42
CA THR A 27 13.39 4.17 -21.27
C THR A 27 13.71 2.81 -21.89
N PHE A 28 14.92 2.68 -22.43
CA PHE A 28 15.36 1.44 -23.09
C PHE A 28 15.92 0.47 -22.05
N GLN A 29 15.18 -0.59 -21.70
CA GLN A 29 15.57 -1.60 -20.69
C GLN A 29 15.60 -1.09 -19.23
N ASN A 30 15.48 -2.02 -18.29
CA ASN A 30 15.28 -1.73 -16.86
C ASN A 30 16.47 -1.04 -16.17
N GLN A 31 17.66 -1.02 -16.79
CA GLN A 31 18.85 -0.34 -16.27
C GLN A 31 18.89 1.15 -16.58
N HIS A 32 18.10 1.63 -17.56
CA HIS A 32 18.01 3.04 -17.89
C HIS A 32 16.90 3.71 -17.07
N ILE A 33 17.32 4.44 -16.03
CA ILE A 33 16.47 5.01 -14.98
C ILE A 33 16.51 6.54 -15.06
N VAL A 34 15.34 7.18 -14.94
CA VAL A 34 15.21 8.63 -14.75
C VAL A 34 15.07 8.92 -13.27
N LYS A 35 15.83 9.88 -12.76
CA LYS A 35 15.82 10.30 -11.36
C LYS A 35 15.51 11.78 -11.22
N VAL A 36 14.77 12.15 -10.17
CA VAL A 36 14.48 13.53 -9.79
C VAL A 36 14.81 13.72 -8.32
N TYR A 37 15.48 14.82 -7.97
CA TYR A 37 15.96 15.13 -6.62
C TYR A 37 15.49 16.52 -6.18
N ASP A 38 15.16 16.68 -4.88
CA ASP A 38 14.66 17.94 -4.29
C ASP A 38 15.80 18.89 -3.93
N GLY A 39 16.13 19.78 -4.85
CA GLY A 39 17.27 20.69 -4.74
C GLY A 39 18.26 20.55 -5.90
N PRO A 40 19.41 21.25 -5.84
CA PRO A 40 20.25 21.46 -7.02
C PRO A 40 21.26 20.35 -7.34
N TYR A 41 21.30 19.24 -6.60
CA TYR A 41 22.36 18.22 -6.71
C TYR A 41 21.83 16.78 -6.70
N SER A 42 22.61 15.83 -7.24
CA SER A 42 22.33 14.38 -7.16
C SER A 42 22.49 13.78 -5.75
N THR A 43 22.82 14.60 -4.75
CA THR A 43 22.88 14.29 -3.31
C THR A 43 21.71 14.88 -2.51
N SER A 44 20.83 15.64 -3.16
CA SER A 44 19.53 16.06 -2.59
C SER A 44 18.61 14.85 -2.34
N PRO A 45 17.53 15.00 -1.55
CA PRO A 45 16.53 13.95 -1.37
C PRO A 45 15.94 13.46 -2.70
N LEU A 46 15.91 12.15 -2.92
CA LEU A 46 15.39 11.53 -4.14
C LEU A 46 13.84 11.53 -4.11
N LEU A 47 13.21 12.17 -5.09
CA LEU A 47 11.74 12.27 -5.24
C LEU A 47 11.15 11.28 -6.24
N LEU A 48 11.93 10.85 -7.24
CA LEU A 48 11.51 9.89 -8.27
C LEU A 48 12.72 9.07 -8.72
N SER A 49 12.51 7.78 -8.98
CA SER A 49 13.45 6.89 -9.66
C SER A 49 12.66 5.85 -10.47
N HIS A 50 12.53 6.05 -11.78
CA HIS A 50 11.57 5.31 -12.62
C HIS A 50 12.17 4.86 -13.96
N ASN A 51 11.64 3.78 -14.54
CA ASN A 51 12.08 3.19 -15.81
C ASN A 51 10.89 2.59 -16.61
N GLY A 52 11.17 2.09 -17.82
CA GLY A 52 10.17 1.50 -18.71
C GLY A 52 9.37 2.54 -19.52
N SER A 53 8.21 2.12 -20.00
CA SER A 53 7.32 2.88 -20.91
C SER A 53 6.05 3.42 -20.25
N THR A 54 5.85 3.16 -18.96
CA THR A 54 4.74 3.73 -18.19
C THR A 54 5.11 5.13 -17.71
N LYS A 55 4.18 6.08 -17.79
CA LYS A 55 4.39 7.43 -17.26
C LYS A 55 4.46 7.40 -15.73
N PRO A 56 5.47 8.02 -15.10
CA PRO A 56 5.47 8.24 -13.66
C PRO A 56 4.43 9.31 -13.26
N TYR A 57 4.21 9.43 -11.96
CA TYR A 57 3.45 10.52 -11.34
C TYR A 57 4.17 11.87 -11.47
N SER A 58 3.42 12.97 -11.32
CA SER A 58 4.00 14.31 -11.24
C SER A 58 4.78 14.50 -9.94
N VAL A 59 5.95 15.13 -10.04
CA VAL A 59 6.86 15.36 -8.91
C VAL A 59 6.70 16.81 -8.41
N ARG A 60 6.61 16.98 -7.09
CA ARG A 60 6.55 18.29 -6.41
C ARG A 60 7.82 18.50 -5.58
N SER A 61 8.52 19.61 -5.74
CA SER A 61 9.66 19.97 -4.86
C SER A 61 9.20 20.61 -3.55
N SER A 62 9.99 20.46 -2.48
CA SER A 62 9.90 21.32 -1.30
C SER A 62 10.84 22.53 -1.42
N SER A 63 11.94 22.41 -2.17
CA SER A 63 12.88 23.49 -2.49
C SER A 63 12.47 24.30 -3.74
N SER A 64 13.25 25.32 -4.10
CA SER A 64 13.11 26.10 -5.34
C SER A 64 13.71 25.42 -6.57
N ASP A 65 14.23 24.20 -6.43
CA ASP A 65 15.14 23.58 -7.39
C ASP A 65 14.82 22.09 -7.56
N LEU A 66 14.93 21.57 -8.78
CA LEU A 66 14.86 20.14 -9.08
C LEU A 66 16.04 19.75 -9.96
N PHE A 67 16.86 18.83 -9.45
CA PHE A 67 17.89 18.18 -10.24
C PHE A 67 17.32 16.92 -10.87
N VAL A 68 17.44 16.78 -12.20
CA VAL A 68 16.89 15.66 -12.97
C VAL A 68 18.03 14.98 -13.71
N GLU A 69 18.22 13.67 -13.48
CA GLU A 69 19.15 12.83 -14.22
C GLU A 69 18.39 11.88 -15.13
N PHE A 70 18.79 11.78 -16.41
CA PHE A 70 18.17 10.87 -17.36
C PHE A 70 19.13 10.35 -18.43
N PRO A 71 18.94 9.11 -18.90
CA PRO A 71 19.68 8.54 -20.02
C PRO A 71 19.32 9.24 -21.34
N SER A 72 20.34 9.65 -22.10
CA SER A 72 20.19 10.15 -23.47
C SER A 72 20.24 9.03 -24.51
N TYR A 73 19.45 9.16 -25.57
CA TYR A 73 19.26 8.16 -26.62
C TYR A 73 19.54 8.70 -28.03
N LEU A 74 20.06 7.83 -28.90
CA LEU A 74 20.22 8.10 -30.33
C LEU A 74 18.93 7.82 -31.15
N SER A 75 17.88 7.30 -30.52
CA SER A 75 16.61 6.94 -31.15
C SER A 75 15.47 7.77 -30.59
N THR A 76 14.66 8.34 -31.48
CA THR A 76 13.47 9.15 -31.16
C THR A 76 12.34 8.36 -30.50
N THR A 77 12.39 7.02 -30.57
CA THR A 77 11.43 6.12 -29.90
C THR A 77 11.54 6.23 -28.37
N PHE A 78 12.74 6.44 -27.85
CA PHE A 78 13.04 6.51 -26.41
C PHE A 78 13.24 7.95 -25.96
N GLY A 79 13.27 8.16 -24.64
CA GLY A 79 13.44 9.47 -24.01
C GLY A 79 12.24 9.89 -23.15
N ILE A 80 12.39 11.05 -22.53
CA ILE A 80 11.36 11.71 -21.73
C ILE A 80 10.98 13.05 -22.36
N GLU A 81 9.74 13.45 -22.14
CA GLU A 81 9.24 14.80 -22.37
C GLU A 81 8.47 15.19 -21.10
N ALA A 82 8.82 16.32 -20.51
CA ALA A 82 8.17 16.82 -19.30
C ALA A 82 8.05 18.34 -19.36
N PHE A 83 6.98 18.85 -18.76
CA PHE A 83 6.80 20.27 -18.48
C PHE A 83 6.84 20.51 -16.98
N TYR A 84 7.20 21.71 -16.55
CA TYR A 84 7.14 22.11 -15.16
C TYR A 84 6.33 23.39 -15.00
N THR A 85 5.66 23.54 -13.87
CA THR A 85 5.04 24.81 -13.45
C THR A 85 5.73 25.32 -12.19
N SER A 86 5.91 26.65 -12.13
CA SER A 86 6.40 27.37 -10.95
C SER A 86 5.20 27.82 -10.13
N VAL A 87 5.06 27.33 -8.91
CA VAL A 87 3.91 27.60 -8.04
C VAL A 87 4.37 28.32 -6.78
N ARG A 88 3.72 29.45 -6.43
CA ARG A 88 4.05 30.20 -5.21
C ARG A 88 3.72 29.37 -3.98
N ARG A 89 4.61 29.40 -2.98
CA ARG A 89 4.42 28.74 -1.67
C ARG A 89 3.22 29.27 -0.88
N THR A 90 2.70 30.45 -1.25
CA THR A 90 1.52 31.11 -0.66
C THR A 90 0.22 30.78 -1.39
N ASP A 91 0.30 30.40 -2.66
CA ASP A 91 -0.87 30.26 -3.55
C ASP A 91 -1.23 28.77 -3.71
N ASP A 92 -0.29 27.86 -3.41
CA ASP A 92 -0.54 26.43 -3.23
C ASP A 92 -1.26 26.18 -1.90
N GLN A 93 -2.41 25.51 -1.94
CA GLN A 93 -3.18 25.13 -0.76
C GLN A 93 -2.53 23.97 0.04
N PHE A 94 -1.49 23.35 -0.50
CA PHE A 94 -0.63 22.38 0.18
C PHE A 94 0.67 23.09 0.63
N LEU A 95 1.04 23.00 1.91
CA LEU A 95 2.23 23.67 2.42
C LEU A 95 3.53 23.08 1.83
N PRO A 96 4.61 23.88 1.67
CA PRO A 96 5.92 23.37 1.26
C PRO A 96 6.58 22.56 2.38
N GLY A 97 7.18 21.42 2.04
CA GLY A 97 7.85 20.53 3.03
C GLY A 97 6.90 19.65 3.85
N CYS A 98 5.59 19.85 3.77
CA CYS A 98 4.59 19.00 4.39
C CYS A 98 4.01 18.02 3.35
N GLY A 99 4.36 16.73 3.48
CA GLY A 99 3.86 15.65 2.63
C GLY A 99 4.73 15.34 1.41
N GLY A 100 4.68 14.08 0.98
CA GLY A 100 5.41 13.52 -0.16
C GLY A 100 5.01 12.06 -0.37
N TYR A 101 5.37 11.49 -1.53
CA TYR A 101 5.09 10.08 -1.84
C TYR A 101 6.25 9.19 -1.40
N ILE A 102 6.00 8.20 -0.55
CA ILE A 102 7.00 7.22 -0.10
C ILE A 102 6.98 6.00 -1.02
N TYR A 103 8.16 5.47 -1.36
CA TYR A 103 8.34 4.27 -2.18
C TYR A 103 9.41 3.36 -1.56
N GLY A 104 9.10 2.07 -1.43
CA GLY A 104 9.97 1.06 -0.81
C GLY A 104 9.93 1.07 0.72
N ASP A 105 10.69 0.16 1.33
CA ASP A 105 10.86 0.10 2.78
C ASP A 105 11.67 1.28 3.31
N GLY A 106 11.29 1.81 4.48
CA GLY A 106 12.08 2.86 5.11
C GLY A 106 11.45 3.52 6.34
N ILE A 107 12.27 4.34 6.97
CA ILE A 107 11.91 5.24 8.07
C ILE A 107 11.95 6.66 7.49
N ILE A 108 10.87 7.45 7.63
CA ILE A 108 10.96 8.88 7.26
C ILE A 108 11.78 9.63 8.32
N PRO A 109 12.74 10.49 7.91
CA PRO A 109 13.49 11.31 8.85
C PRO A 109 12.59 12.20 9.72
N LYS A 110 12.99 12.43 10.97
CA LYS A 110 12.32 13.41 11.84
C LYS A 110 12.24 14.77 11.13
N SER A 111 11.06 15.40 11.13
CA SER A 111 10.97 16.81 10.82
C SER A 111 11.69 17.62 11.91
N LEU A 112 12.46 18.63 11.52
CA LEU A 112 12.77 19.71 12.45
C LEU A 112 11.49 20.52 12.62
N ALA A 113 10.92 20.49 13.82
CA ALA A 113 9.83 21.38 14.21
C ALA A 113 10.37 22.82 14.29
N THR A 114 10.36 23.54 13.17
CA THR A 114 10.71 24.96 13.14
C THR A 114 9.61 25.77 13.84
N THR A 115 10.02 26.60 14.79
CA THR A 115 9.14 27.22 15.78
C THR A 115 8.32 28.37 15.19
N PHE A 116 7.22 28.07 14.50
CA PHE A 116 6.24 29.06 14.06
C PHE A 116 4.80 28.71 14.46
N ASN A 117 4.09 29.74 14.89
CA ASN A 117 2.84 29.64 15.66
C ASN A 117 1.59 29.46 14.78
N THR A 118 1.68 28.57 13.78
CA THR A 118 0.62 28.28 12.81
C THR A 118 0.10 26.87 13.02
N GLY A 119 -1.06 26.75 13.67
CA GLY A 119 -1.70 25.46 13.95
C GLY A 119 -2.23 24.72 12.70
N CYS A 120 -2.76 23.53 12.93
CA CYS A 120 -3.26 22.57 11.93
C CYS A 120 -2.18 21.91 11.04
N PHE A 121 -1.63 20.80 11.55
CA PHE A 121 -1.36 19.67 10.66
C PHE A 121 -2.70 19.18 10.11
N CYS A 122 -2.90 19.33 8.80
CA CYS A 122 -4.08 18.85 8.09
C CYS A 122 -3.64 18.00 6.91
N PHE A 123 -3.55 16.68 7.14
CA PHE A 123 -4.17 15.71 6.18
C PHE A 123 -7.27 14.43 6.73
N THR A 124 -8.28 14.36 5.81
CA THR A 124 -9.27 13.28 5.73
C THR A 124 -8.58 12.06 5.12
N VAL A 125 -8.64 10.90 5.77
CA VAL A 125 -8.38 9.60 5.13
C VAL A 125 -9.64 9.21 4.36
N TYR A 126 -9.48 8.68 3.14
CA TYR A 126 -10.60 8.14 2.36
C TYR A 126 -10.18 6.82 1.74
N ASP A 127 -10.59 5.71 2.36
CA ASP A 127 -10.40 4.38 1.85
C ASP A 127 -11.52 4.02 0.86
N GLY A 128 -11.16 3.96 -0.43
CA GLY A 128 -11.89 3.17 -1.42
C GLY A 128 -11.67 1.67 -1.20
N TRP A 129 -11.86 1.20 0.04
CA TRP A 129 -11.59 -0.15 0.58
C TRP A 129 -10.10 -0.52 0.79
N ASN A 130 -9.80 -1.58 1.58
CA ASN A 130 -8.57 -1.69 2.43
C ASN A 130 -7.83 -3.07 2.47
N THR A 131 -6.47 -3.10 2.49
CA THR A 131 -5.43 -3.99 3.13
C THR A 131 -3.93 -3.86 2.61
N ASP A 132 -3.06 -3.08 3.28
CA ASP A 132 -1.56 -3.09 3.37
C ASP A 132 -1.11 -2.08 4.46
N GLY A 133 -0.21 -2.47 5.38
CA GLY A 133 -0.14 -1.93 6.76
C GLY A 133 0.62 -0.61 7.05
N LEU A 134 0.03 0.23 7.91
CA LEU A 134 0.65 1.33 8.66
C LEU A 134 0.44 1.10 10.17
N VAL A 135 1.46 1.33 11.00
CA VAL A 135 1.32 1.38 12.47
C VAL A 135 1.67 2.78 12.99
N LEU A 136 0.79 3.36 13.80
CA LEU A 136 0.97 4.70 14.40
C LEU A 136 1.29 4.61 15.90
N TYR A 137 2.16 5.53 16.34
CA TYR A 137 2.62 5.73 17.72
C TYR A 137 2.42 7.21 18.10
N ASP A 138 2.01 7.49 19.34
CA ASP A 138 1.95 8.86 19.89
C ASP A 138 3.18 9.25 20.72
N GLY A 139 4.22 8.40 20.71
CA GLY A 139 5.51 8.62 21.36
C GLY A 139 6.56 7.60 20.90
N LYS A 140 7.51 7.28 21.78
CA LYS A 140 8.60 6.33 21.51
C LYS A 140 8.09 4.90 21.29
N GLU A 141 8.85 4.13 20.52
CA GLU A 141 8.59 2.74 20.12
C GLU A 141 8.22 1.78 21.27
N ASP A 142 8.78 2.02 22.46
CA ASP A 142 8.54 1.24 23.68
C ASP A 142 7.20 1.51 24.37
N ASP A 143 6.47 2.61 24.08
CA ASP A 143 5.19 2.86 24.76
C ASP A 143 4.08 1.97 24.19
N TYR A 144 3.71 0.98 25.00
CA TYR A 144 2.70 -0.03 24.72
C TYR A 144 1.26 0.52 24.75
N LYS A 145 1.03 1.77 25.14
CA LYS A 145 -0.30 2.35 25.32
C LYS A 145 -0.90 2.89 24.01
N LYS A 146 -1.59 1.99 23.29
CA LYS A 146 -2.43 2.22 22.08
C LYS A 146 -1.69 2.18 20.73
N LYS A 147 -1.11 1.03 20.40
CA LYS A 147 -0.75 0.72 19.00
C LYS A 147 -2.03 0.64 18.15
N VAL A 148 -2.07 1.33 17.01
CA VAL A 148 -3.16 1.25 16.01
C VAL A 148 -2.56 0.87 14.66
N ALA A 149 -3.08 -0.20 14.05
CA ALA A 149 -2.69 -0.68 12.73
C ALA A 149 -3.83 -0.46 11.72
N ILE A 150 -3.51 0.10 10.56
CA ILE A 150 -4.43 0.51 9.48
C ILE A 150 -3.91 -0.11 8.17
N TYR A 151 -4.77 -0.54 7.23
CA TYR A 151 -4.32 -1.33 6.07
C TYR A 151 -5.02 -0.93 4.74
N SER A 152 -4.35 -0.56 3.62
CA SER A 152 -4.95 -0.16 2.29
C SER A 152 -4.63 -1.07 1.06
N ILE A 153 -5.60 -1.57 0.26
CA ILE A 153 -5.42 -2.74 -0.69
C ILE A 153 -4.53 -2.50 -1.92
N THR A 154 -4.01 -1.30 -2.07
CA THR A 154 -3.36 -0.88 -3.31
C THR A 154 -1.92 -0.48 -3.02
N HIS A 155 -1.08 -0.49 -4.06
CA HIS A 155 0.29 0.03 -4.04
C HIS A 155 0.40 1.56 -3.76
N LYS A 156 -0.64 2.16 -3.14
CA LYS A 156 -0.81 3.57 -2.77
C LYS A 156 -1.70 3.65 -1.53
N MET A 157 -1.15 4.09 -0.40
CA MET A 157 -1.89 4.44 0.80
C MET A 157 -1.79 5.95 1.03
N MET A 158 -2.88 6.61 1.39
CA MET A 158 -2.88 8.02 1.82
C MET A 158 -3.21 8.11 3.31
N VAL A 159 -2.26 8.64 4.07
CA VAL A 159 -2.30 8.75 5.53
C VAL A 159 -2.56 10.20 5.92
N HIS A 160 -3.38 10.43 6.94
CA HIS A 160 -3.70 11.77 7.39
C HIS A 160 -3.85 11.82 8.91
N ILE A 161 -3.23 12.82 9.53
CA ILE A 161 -3.18 13.00 10.99
C ILE A 161 -3.53 14.48 11.28
N LYS A 162 -4.23 14.73 12.38
CA LYS A 162 -4.65 16.07 12.80
C LYS A 162 -4.46 16.25 14.32
N ILE A 163 -3.67 17.25 14.69
CA ILE A 163 -3.32 17.55 16.09
C ILE A 163 -4.07 18.82 16.51
N PRO A 164 -4.83 18.81 17.63
CA PRO A 164 -5.63 19.96 18.04
C PRO A 164 -4.78 21.03 18.73
N ILE A 165 -5.18 22.30 18.57
CA ILE A 165 -4.40 23.50 18.92
C ILE A 165 -4.38 23.79 20.44
N TRP A 166 -5.00 22.94 21.29
CA TRP A 166 -5.10 23.15 22.74
C TRP A 166 -3.99 22.49 23.58
N SER A 167 -2.89 22.00 22.97
CA SER A 167 -1.66 21.67 23.72
C SER A 167 -0.92 22.95 24.11
N THR A 168 -1.11 23.42 25.34
CA THR A 168 -0.58 24.70 25.85
C THR A 168 0.89 24.64 26.31
N LYS A 169 1.67 23.67 25.81
CA LYS A 169 3.10 23.50 26.13
C LYS A 169 3.97 23.80 24.90
N PRO A 170 4.66 24.96 24.83
CA PRO A 170 5.43 25.34 23.65
C PRO A 170 6.65 24.45 23.31
N ASN A 171 7.06 23.58 24.24
CA ASN A 171 8.35 22.88 24.20
C ASN A 171 8.26 21.34 24.21
N GLU A 172 7.06 20.75 24.13
CA GLU A 172 6.94 19.30 23.97
C GLU A 172 7.03 18.93 22.48
N ASN A 173 8.23 18.49 22.06
CA ASN A 173 8.42 17.81 20.78
C ASN A 173 7.51 16.58 20.73
N LEU A 174 6.48 16.63 19.89
CA LEU A 174 5.67 15.47 19.56
C LEU A 174 6.48 14.56 18.62
N ASP A 175 7.34 13.74 19.24
CA ASP A 175 8.17 12.72 18.58
C ASP A 175 7.30 11.54 18.10
N PHE A 176 6.55 11.72 17.00
CA PHE A 176 5.91 10.61 16.30
C PHE A 176 6.91 9.90 15.38
N SER A 177 7.33 8.70 15.77
CA SER A 177 7.98 7.73 14.89
C SER A 177 6.95 6.83 14.22
N TRP A 178 7.08 6.59 12.93
CA TRP A 178 6.33 5.58 12.18
C TRP A 178 7.24 4.92 11.14
N TRP A 179 6.85 3.73 10.70
CA TRP A 179 7.53 2.98 9.66
C TRP A 179 6.53 2.43 8.65
N ILE A 180 6.98 2.32 7.41
CA ILE A 180 6.36 1.41 6.44
C ILE A 180 7.25 0.17 6.41
N THR A 181 6.66 -0.98 6.74
CA THR A 181 7.26 -2.28 6.45
C THR A 181 6.47 -2.89 5.30
N THR A 182 7.13 -3.11 4.16
CA THR A 182 6.66 -4.15 3.26
C THR A 182 7.06 -5.47 3.90
N GLN A 183 6.14 -6.09 4.64
CA GLN A 183 6.25 -7.54 4.80
C GLN A 183 6.13 -8.12 3.40
N LYS A 184 7.15 -8.88 2.98
CA LYS A 184 7.23 -9.59 1.70
C LYS A 184 5.92 -10.36 1.49
N SER A 185 5.02 -9.80 0.70
CA SER A 185 3.60 -10.05 0.93
C SER A 185 3.18 -11.46 0.51
N THR A 186 2.37 -12.05 1.38
CA THR A 186 1.63 -13.28 1.16
C THR A 186 0.86 -13.16 -0.18
N PRO A 187 1.16 -13.97 -1.21
CA PRO A 187 0.69 -13.67 -2.57
C PRO A 187 -0.81 -13.43 -2.72
N HIS A 188 -1.14 -12.32 -3.38
CA HIS A 188 -2.44 -11.64 -3.41
C HIS A 188 -3.69 -12.55 -3.33
N CYS A 189 -4.27 -12.64 -2.13
CA CYS A 189 -5.42 -13.50 -1.86
C CYS A 189 -6.45 -12.92 -0.88
N ASN A 190 -6.23 -11.70 -0.37
CA ASN A 190 -7.24 -10.99 0.42
C ASN A 190 -8.32 -10.42 -0.50
N ASN A 191 -9.59 -10.67 -0.19
CA ASN A 191 -10.74 -10.30 -1.00
C ASN A 191 -11.93 -9.89 -0.14
N HIS A 192 -12.80 -9.04 -0.68
CA HIS A 192 -14.14 -8.77 -0.16
C HIS A 192 -15.18 -9.05 -1.24
N PHE A 193 -16.32 -9.60 -0.87
CA PHE A 193 -17.48 -9.79 -1.73
C PHE A 193 -18.74 -9.25 -1.06
N GLU A 194 -19.51 -8.45 -1.79
CA GLU A 194 -20.87 -8.01 -1.41
C GLU A 194 -21.97 -8.65 -2.28
N GLU A 195 -21.59 -9.53 -3.23
CA GLU A 195 -22.49 -10.25 -4.13
C GLU A 195 -23.17 -11.43 -3.41
N ASN A 196 -24.39 -11.78 -3.83
CA ASN A 196 -25.13 -12.91 -3.26
C ASN A 196 -24.58 -14.30 -3.66
N THR A 197 -23.76 -14.40 -4.71
CA THR A 197 -23.07 -15.65 -5.07
C THR A 197 -21.67 -15.36 -5.61
N GLY A 198 -20.74 -16.31 -5.46
CA GLY A 198 -19.38 -16.15 -5.97
C GLY A 198 -18.50 -17.37 -5.73
N THR A 199 -17.20 -17.24 -6.05
CA THR A 199 -16.23 -18.34 -5.99
C THR A 199 -14.97 -17.90 -5.25
N ILE A 200 -14.54 -18.71 -4.29
CA ILE A 200 -13.29 -18.58 -3.54
C ILE A 200 -12.35 -19.70 -3.98
N LYS A 201 -11.05 -19.39 -4.07
CA LYS A 201 -10.00 -20.32 -4.48
C LYS A 201 -8.75 -20.06 -3.63
N SER A 202 -7.96 -21.09 -3.37
CA SER A 202 -6.57 -20.89 -2.93
C SER A 202 -5.78 -20.04 -3.96
N PRO A 203 -4.70 -19.34 -3.55
CA PRO A 203 -3.85 -18.66 -4.51
C PRO A 203 -3.28 -19.67 -5.50
N ASN A 204 -2.99 -19.22 -6.73
CA ASN A 204 -2.52 -20.04 -7.86
C ASN A 204 -3.45 -21.17 -8.38
N TYR A 205 -4.58 -21.47 -7.73
CA TYR A 205 -5.48 -22.55 -8.14
C TYR A 205 -5.80 -22.51 -9.65
N PRO A 206 -5.66 -23.64 -10.40
CA PRO A 206 -5.55 -25.02 -9.91
C PRO A 206 -4.12 -25.54 -9.69
N THR A 207 -3.10 -24.68 -9.72
CA THR A 207 -1.74 -25.08 -9.31
C THR A 207 -1.51 -24.84 -7.82
N PHE A 208 -0.36 -25.26 -7.33
CA PHE A 208 -0.03 -25.28 -5.91
C PHE A 208 -0.01 -23.86 -5.32
N TYR A 209 -0.62 -23.69 -4.14
CA TYR A 209 -0.61 -22.41 -3.43
C TYR A 209 0.81 -22.08 -2.94
N PRO A 210 1.16 -20.81 -2.71
CA PRO A 210 2.45 -20.44 -2.17
C PRO A 210 2.52 -20.63 -0.65
N ASN A 211 3.73 -20.89 -0.19
CA ASN A 211 4.09 -20.97 1.22
C ASN A 211 3.93 -19.60 1.92
N SER A 212 3.85 -19.64 3.24
CA SER A 212 3.83 -18.48 4.16
C SER A 212 2.65 -17.52 3.96
N VAL A 213 1.45 -17.98 3.57
CA VAL A 213 0.30 -17.09 3.35
C VAL A 213 -0.60 -16.87 4.57
N ASP A 214 -1.33 -15.74 4.58
CA ASP A 214 -2.49 -15.47 5.44
C ASP A 214 -3.58 -14.80 4.57
N CYS A 215 -4.33 -15.64 3.85
CA CYS A 215 -5.35 -15.24 2.88
C CYS A 215 -6.71 -15.10 3.54
N ARG A 216 -7.47 -14.03 3.21
CA ARG A 216 -8.75 -13.73 3.86
C ARG A 216 -9.82 -13.29 2.86
N TRP A 217 -10.91 -14.05 2.77
CA TRP A 217 -12.08 -13.73 1.96
C TRP A 217 -13.23 -13.33 2.88
N ASN A 218 -13.60 -12.05 2.87
CA ASN A 218 -14.73 -11.52 3.62
C ASN A 218 -15.97 -11.54 2.72
N ILE A 219 -16.91 -12.44 2.96
CA ILE A 219 -18.19 -12.53 2.27
C ILE A 219 -19.24 -11.76 3.06
N LYS A 220 -20.08 -10.98 2.39
CA LYS A 220 -21.24 -10.29 2.95
C LYS A 220 -22.38 -10.41 1.95
N VAL A 221 -23.45 -11.12 2.30
CA VAL A 221 -24.68 -11.24 1.49
C VAL A 221 -25.76 -10.30 2.01
N GLU A 222 -26.91 -10.23 1.32
CA GLU A 222 -28.02 -9.38 1.71
C GLU A 222 -28.45 -9.55 3.19
N PRO A 223 -28.80 -8.46 3.90
CA PRO A 223 -29.27 -8.52 5.29
C PRO A 223 -30.53 -9.39 5.44
N GLY A 224 -30.46 -10.39 6.32
CA GLY A 224 -31.54 -11.35 6.57
C GLY A 224 -31.29 -12.74 5.97
N SER A 225 -30.43 -12.82 4.95
CA SER A 225 -29.93 -14.09 4.39
C SER A 225 -28.71 -14.62 5.15
N LYS A 226 -28.29 -15.85 4.83
CA LYS A 226 -27.10 -16.51 5.37
C LYS A 226 -26.15 -16.92 4.25
N VAL A 227 -24.86 -17.05 4.57
CA VAL A 227 -23.87 -17.58 3.62
C VAL A 227 -23.79 -19.10 3.74
N ARG A 228 -24.03 -19.79 2.62
CA ARG A 228 -23.69 -21.21 2.41
C ARG A 228 -22.41 -21.30 1.58
N LEU A 229 -21.43 -22.06 2.05
CA LEU A 229 -20.19 -22.41 1.36
C LEU A 229 -20.23 -23.88 0.92
N LEU A 230 -19.91 -24.14 -0.33
CA LEU A 230 -19.75 -25.48 -0.93
C LEU A 230 -18.30 -25.64 -1.39
N PHE A 231 -17.52 -26.45 -0.70
CA PHE A 231 -16.15 -26.81 -1.09
C PHE A 231 -16.22 -27.96 -2.10
N ALA A 232 -15.73 -27.72 -3.32
CA ALA A 232 -15.70 -28.70 -4.41
C ALA A 232 -14.37 -29.49 -4.44
N LEU A 233 -13.27 -28.88 -4.00
CA LEU A 233 -11.95 -29.49 -3.86
C LEU A 233 -11.29 -28.94 -2.59
N PHE A 234 -10.60 -29.80 -1.81
CA PHE A 234 -9.81 -29.40 -0.64
C PHE A 234 -8.63 -30.35 -0.39
N GLU A 235 -7.41 -29.85 -0.52
CA GLU A 235 -6.15 -30.55 -0.28
C GLU A 235 -5.06 -29.55 0.15
N THR A 236 -4.69 -29.56 1.44
CA THR A 236 -3.59 -28.74 2.00
C THR A 236 -2.57 -29.64 2.72
N GLN A 237 -1.41 -29.09 3.12
CA GLN A 237 -0.46 -29.80 3.98
C GLN A 237 -1.17 -30.25 5.27
N ALA A 238 -1.10 -31.54 5.58
CA ALA A 238 -1.69 -32.09 6.79
C ALA A 238 -1.05 -31.47 8.04
N ASP A 239 -1.89 -31.12 9.02
CA ASP A 239 -1.52 -30.58 10.34
C ASP A 239 -0.65 -29.31 10.39
N ALA A 240 -0.38 -28.67 9.24
CA ALA A 240 0.34 -27.39 9.14
C ALA A 240 -0.44 -26.29 8.41
N ASP A 241 -1.07 -26.60 7.28
CA ASP A 241 -1.75 -25.61 6.44
C ASP A 241 -3.26 -25.65 6.67
N TYR A 242 -3.81 -24.58 7.24
CA TYR A 242 -5.16 -24.56 7.79
C TYR A 242 -6.09 -23.57 7.10
N LEU A 243 -7.27 -24.07 6.72
CA LEU A 243 -8.44 -23.27 6.39
C LEU A 243 -9.37 -23.15 7.61
N TYR A 244 -9.74 -21.91 7.92
CA TYR A 244 -10.69 -21.51 8.95
C TYR A 244 -11.91 -20.84 8.29
N VAL A 245 -13.10 -21.03 8.87
CA VAL A 245 -14.33 -20.31 8.49
C VAL A 245 -15.00 -19.77 9.75
N TYR A 246 -15.31 -18.47 9.78
CA TYR A 246 -15.89 -17.77 10.92
C TYR A 246 -17.28 -17.20 10.59
N ASP A 247 -18.23 -17.32 11.51
CA ASP A 247 -19.61 -16.82 11.42
C ASP A 247 -19.68 -15.32 11.78
N GLY A 248 -19.15 -14.51 10.87
CA GLY A 248 -19.10 -13.06 10.96
C GLY A 248 -17.81 -12.49 10.39
N PRO A 249 -17.66 -11.15 10.36
CA PRO A 249 -16.61 -10.44 9.63
C PRO A 249 -15.25 -10.39 10.35
N THR A 250 -14.99 -11.18 11.39
CA THR A 250 -13.75 -11.07 12.19
C THR A 250 -13.22 -12.40 12.72
N LEU A 251 -11.93 -12.44 13.06
CA LEU A 251 -11.29 -13.57 13.77
C LEU A 251 -11.77 -13.74 15.23
N ARG A 252 -12.69 -12.89 15.72
CA ARG A 252 -13.38 -13.03 17.02
C ARG A 252 -14.81 -13.58 16.88
N SER A 253 -15.28 -13.77 15.66
CA SER A 253 -16.58 -14.39 15.37
C SER A 253 -16.52 -15.91 15.60
N THR A 254 -17.67 -16.57 15.70
CA THR A 254 -17.75 -18.01 16.01
C THR A 254 -17.05 -18.84 14.94
N LEU A 255 -16.12 -19.70 15.32
CA LEU A 255 -15.41 -20.59 14.40
C LEU A 255 -16.33 -21.75 13.96
N LEU A 256 -16.68 -21.81 12.68
CA LEU A 256 -17.53 -22.83 12.07
C LEU A 256 -16.75 -24.03 11.53
N LEU A 257 -15.52 -23.79 11.04
CA LEU A 257 -14.68 -24.83 10.43
C LEU A 257 -13.21 -24.59 10.78
N THR A 258 -12.48 -25.68 10.96
CA THR A 258 -11.02 -25.74 10.77
C THR A 258 -10.70 -27.04 10.02
N LYS A 259 -9.89 -26.95 8.96
CA LYS A 259 -9.45 -28.09 8.14
C LYS A 259 -8.02 -27.92 7.65
N SER A 260 -7.31 -29.03 7.58
CA SER A 260 -6.00 -29.23 6.96
C SER A 260 -5.99 -30.61 6.28
N GLY A 261 -4.97 -30.89 5.46
CA GLY A 261 -4.83 -32.20 4.80
C GLY A 261 -5.73 -32.41 3.57
N LEU A 262 -5.74 -33.63 3.07
CA LEU A 262 -6.68 -34.10 2.04
C LEU A 262 -8.04 -34.40 2.69
N VAL A 263 -9.10 -33.71 2.25
CA VAL A 263 -10.46 -33.85 2.81
C VAL A 263 -11.43 -34.30 1.71
N PRO A 264 -12.26 -35.35 1.92
CA PRO A 264 -13.26 -35.75 0.95
C PRO A 264 -14.23 -34.62 0.58
N THR A 265 -14.33 -34.32 -0.72
CA THR A 265 -15.25 -33.31 -1.27
C THR A 265 -16.33 -33.95 -2.16
N PRO A 266 -17.48 -33.28 -2.36
CA PRO A 266 -17.85 -31.97 -1.83
C PRO A 266 -18.34 -31.98 -0.37
N PHE A 267 -18.08 -30.89 0.36
CA PHE A 267 -18.64 -30.64 1.68
C PHE A 267 -19.18 -29.20 1.82
N ILE A 268 -20.03 -28.98 2.82
CA ILE A 268 -20.77 -27.72 3.00
C ILE A 268 -20.51 -27.13 4.39
N VAL A 269 -20.38 -25.80 4.47
CA VAL A 269 -20.46 -25.02 5.71
C VAL A 269 -21.61 -24.02 5.57
N ASN A 270 -22.48 -23.93 6.56
CA ASN A 270 -23.54 -22.92 6.64
C ASN A 270 -23.26 -21.99 7.82
N SER A 271 -23.45 -20.69 7.61
CA SER A 271 -23.40 -19.66 8.65
C SER A 271 -24.77 -19.40 9.29
N SER A 272 -24.79 -18.76 10.45
CA SER A 272 -26.00 -18.21 11.06
C SER A 272 -26.22 -16.74 10.75
N THR A 273 -25.17 -16.02 10.33
CA THR A 273 -25.19 -14.59 9.97
C THR A 273 -25.08 -14.34 8.45
N ASN A 274 -25.27 -13.09 8.02
CA ASN A 274 -25.12 -12.69 6.61
C ASN A 274 -23.66 -12.42 6.20
N GLN A 275 -22.68 -12.67 7.07
CA GLN A 275 -21.27 -12.33 6.88
C GLN A 275 -20.37 -13.49 7.28
N VAL A 276 -19.37 -13.81 6.45
CA VAL A 276 -18.43 -14.90 6.74
C VAL A 276 -17.01 -14.46 6.38
N LEU A 277 -16.09 -14.62 7.33
CA LEU A 277 -14.66 -14.57 7.06
C LEU A 277 -14.14 -16.00 6.83
N VAL A 278 -13.65 -16.28 5.62
CA VAL A 278 -12.82 -17.45 5.34
C VAL A 278 -11.35 -17.03 5.45
N ARG A 279 -10.52 -17.77 6.18
CA ARG A 279 -9.07 -17.52 6.29
C ARG A 279 -8.27 -18.78 5.99
N PHE A 280 -7.28 -18.69 5.12
CA PHE A 280 -6.32 -19.76 4.83
C PHE A 280 -4.92 -19.34 5.26
N VAL A 281 -4.19 -20.22 5.93
CA VAL A 281 -2.81 -19.99 6.39
C VAL A 281 -1.93 -21.15 5.94
N SER A 282 -0.71 -20.87 5.47
CA SER A 282 0.30 -21.90 5.19
C SER A 282 1.64 -21.67 5.90
N ASP A 283 2.38 -22.75 6.13
CA ASP A 283 3.74 -22.74 6.68
C ASP A 283 4.81 -22.38 5.63
N GLU A 284 6.10 -22.45 5.98
CA GLU A 284 7.19 -22.09 5.08
C GLU A 284 7.62 -23.22 4.11
N ASP A 285 7.03 -24.42 4.18
CA ASP A 285 7.56 -25.67 3.62
C ASP A 285 6.78 -26.28 2.43
N THR A 286 5.69 -27.04 2.61
CA THR A 286 5.18 -27.99 1.58
C THR A 286 3.76 -27.70 1.09
N SER A 287 3.67 -26.84 0.07
CA SER A 287 2.41 -26.56 -0.63
C SER A 287 1.68 -27.77 -1.24
N SER A 288 0.39 -27.59 -1.52
CA SER A 288 -0.54 -28.57 -2.12
C SER A 288 -1.48 -27.86 -3.13
N PRO A 289 -2.35 -28.57 -3.88
CA PRO A 289 -3.28 -27.95 -4.84
C PRO A 289 -4.30 -26.96 -4.24
N GLY A 290 -4.55 -27.02 -2.93
CA GLY A 290 -5.38 -26.07 -2.21
C GLY A 290 -6.87 -26.38 -2.31
N PHE A 291 -7.69 -25.38 -2.63
CA PHE A 291 -9.14 -25.54 -2.55
C PHE A 291 -9.91 -24.66 -3.53
N LEU A 292 -11.11 -25.14 -3.86
CA LEU A 292 -12.12 -24.43 -4.65
C LEU A 292 -13.44 -24.48 -3.89
N ALA A 293 -14.03 -23.32 -3.62
CA ALA A 293 -15.33 -23.19 -2.97
C ALA A 293 -16.25 -22.24 -3.74
N VAL A 294 -17.54 -22.57 -3.80
CA VAL A 294 -18.59 -21.67 -4.29
C VAL A 294 -19.42 -21.25 -3.08
N TYR A 295 -19.75 -19.97 -2.97
CA TYR A 295 -20.67 -19.48 -1.94
C TYR A 295 -21.98 -18.97 -2.55
N SER A 296 -23.05 -19.07 -1.77
CA SER A 296 -24.38 -18.59 -2.12
C SER A 296 -25.14 -18.09 -0.89
N SER A 297 -25.90 -17.01 -1.07
CA SER A 297 -26.96 -16.57 -0.16
C SER A 297 -28.07 -17.63 -0.05
N VAL A 298 -28.56 -17.90 1.16
CA VAL A 298 -29.64 -18.86 1.50
C VAL A 298 -30.52 -18.36 2.65
#